data_AF-A0A0C2MNC7-F1
#
_entry.id   AF-A0A0C2MNC7-F1
#
_cell.length_a   1.000
_cell.length_b   1.000
_cell.length_c   1.000
_cell.angle_alpha   90.00
_cell.angle_beta   90.00
_cell.angle_gamma   90.00
#
_symmetry.space_group_name_H-M   'P 1'
#
loop_
_entity.id
_entity.type
_entity.pdbx_description
1 polymer ?
#
loop_
_entity_poly.entity_id
_entity_poly.type
_entity_poly.pdbx_seq_one_letter_code
_entity_poly.pdbx_strand_id
1 'polypeptide(L)'
;MPAPFALFYIDRLRKHLRIVAIQLSRNDNDNEVFLPSDPQPIWLAAKMWFNNAEAIIHKSSVLIGNSHMLLESIATSVHRQLSPSHPVYRLIIFSIKDVIPINNFEIVPLTKGEGFLHRTTNVGAEGCMKLVERGWAEWRMDVNGWLPSDLESRNVQRTDILPIYPYRDDSILLFNAFHEYVKEVLMIYYDENKLKDDWEVQNWGKELTCSTGSSIKVFPV
;
A
#
# COMPACT_ATOMS: atom_id res chain seq x y z
N MET A 1 -1.40 -21.79 -2.86
CA MET A 1 -0.47 -20.92 -2.10
C MET A 1 -0.87 -20.98 -0.64
N PRO A 2 0.07 -21.10 0.32
CA PRO A 2 -0.26 -21.05 1.74
C PRO A 2 -0.86 -19.69 2.12
N ALA A 3 -1.61 -19.65 3.22
CA ALA A 3 -2.20 -18.44 3.78
C ALA A 3 -1.75 -18.31 5.25
N PRO A 4 -0.45 -18.09 5.49
CA PRO A 4 0.14 -18.37 6.78
C PRO A 4 -0.24 -17.35 7.87
N PHE A 5 -0.12 -17.79 9.12
CA PHE A 5 0.04 -16.93 10.29
C PHE A 5 1.48 -17.04 10.79
N ALA A 6 2.04 -15.93 11.26
CA ALA A 6 3.33 -15.93 11.94
C ALA A 6 3.24 -15.13 13.23
N LEU A 7 3.82 -15.68 14.29
CA LEU A 7 3.96 -14.99 15.57
C LEU A 7 5.39 -14.48 15.70
N PHE A 8 5.50 -13.21 16.08
CA PHE A 8 6.78 -12.56 16.34
C PHE A 8 6.88 -12.16 17.81
N TYR A 9 8.09 -12.24 18.34
CA TYR A 9 8.46 -11.83 19.69
C TYR A 9 9.58 -10.80 19.63
N ILE A 10 9.51 -9.77 20.46
CA ILE A 10 10.55 -8.76 20.59
C ILE A 10 11.53 -9.21 21.66
N ASP A 11 12.74 -9.60 21.25
CA ASP A 11 13.83 -9.89 22.17
C ASP A 11 14.22 -8.61 22.90
N ARG A 12 13.79 -8.46 24.17
CA ARG A 12 14.03 -7.24 24.96
C ARG A 12 15.51 -6.89 25.14
N LEU A 13 16.39 -7.88 25.13
CA LEU A 13 17.83 -7.67 25.31
C LEU A 13 18.45 -7.12 24.02
N ARG A 14 18.09 -7.73 22.88
CA ARG A 14 18.65 -7.36 21.57
C ARG A 14 17.83 -6.31 20.84
N LYS A 15 16.62 -6.00 21.30
CA LYS A 15 15.63 -5.12 20.67
C LYS A 15 15.21 -5.57 19.27
N HIS A 16 15.36 -6.86 18.94
CA HIS A 16 15.08 -7.40 17.62
C HIS A 16 13.75 -8.16 17.59
N LEU A 17 12.99 -7.98 16.52
CA LEU A 17 11.80 -8.79 16.23
C LEU A 17 12.24 -10.17 15.73
N ARG A 18 11.78 -11.23 16.38
CA ARG A 18 12.11 -12.63 16.05
C ARG A 18 10.84 -13.41 15.80
N ILE A 19 10.82 -14.19 14.73
CA ILE A 19 9.72 -15.11 14.45
C ILE A 19 9.83 -16.33 15.38
N VAL A 20 8.73 -16.68 16.04
CA VAL A 20 8.69 -17.73 17.09
C VAL A 20 7.69 -18.85 16.78
N ALA A 21 6.76 -18.63 15.86
CA ALA A 21 5.86 -19.68 15.38
C ALA A 21 5.37 -19.34 13.97
N ILE A 22 5.15 -20.37 13.14
CA ILE A 22 4.53 -20.25 11.81
C ILE A 22 3.48 -21.33 11.66
N GLN A 23 2.28 -20.97 11.24
CA GLN A 23 1.25 -21.90 10.78
C GLN A 23 1.00 -21.61 9.31
N LEU A 24 1.16 -22.61 8.43
CA LEU A 24 1.12 -22.37 6.97
C LEU A 24 -0.30 -22.34 6.37
N SER A 25 -1.25 -23.00 7.03
CA SER A 25 -2.62 -23.17 6.56
C SER A 25 -3.62 -22.57 7.57
N ARG A 26 -4.75 -22.08 7.06
CA ARG A 26 -5.87 -21.57 7.88
C ARG A 26 -7.00 -22.59 8.04
N ASN A 27 -6.82 -23.81 7.53
CA ASN A 27 -7.81 -24.86 7.63
C ASN A 27 -7.72 -25.51 9.01
N ASP A 28 -8.84 -25.67 9.70
CA ASP A 28 -8.88 -26.30 11.03
C ASP A 28 -8.36 -27.74 11.03
N ASN A 29 -8.42 -28.42 9.88
CA ASN A 29 -7.91 -29.78 9.69
C ASN A 29 -6.41 -29.85 9.39
N ASP A 30 -5.75 -28.71 9.14
CA ASP A 30 -4.32 -28.59 8.83
C ASP A 30 -3.77 -27.37 9.58
N ASN A 31 -3.58 -27.55 10.89
CA ASN A 31 -3.26 -26.49 11.85
C ASN A 31 -1.89 -26.70 12.51
N GLU A 32 -0.97 -27.39 11.83
CA GLU A 32 0.38 -27.62 12.35
C GLU A 32 1.13 -26.29 12.53
N VAL A 33 1.70 -26.12 13.72
CA VAL A 33 2.47 -24.94 14.11
C VAL A 33 3.94 -25.30 14.14
N PHE A 34 4.71 -24.73 13.22
CA PHE A 34 6.15 -24.89 13.13
C PHE A 34 6.85 -23.90 14.07
N LEU A 35 7.86 -24.38 14.78
CA LEU A 35 8.61 -23.67 15.81
C LEU A 35 10.11 -23.64 15.51
N PRO A 36 10.86 -22.67 16.05
CA PRO A 36 12.33 -22.66 15.97
C PRO A 36 13.03 -23.89 16.55
N SER A 37 12.34 -24.66 17.40
CA SER A 37 12.83 -25.90 18.00
C SER A 37 12.70 -27.13 17.10
N ASP A 38 11.94 -27.03 16.01
CA ASP A 38 11.77 -28.13 15.05
C ASP A 38 13.09 -28.42 14.32
N PRO A 39 13.24 -29.63 13.73
CA PRO A 39 14.39 -29.95 12.89
C PRO A 39 14.67 -28.84 11.88
N GLN A 40 15.94 -28.42 11.79
CA GLN A 40 16.35 -27.25 11.00
C GLN A 40 15.77 -27.22 9.57
N PRO A 41 15.72 -28.33 8.79
CA PRO A 41 15.13 -28.30 7.46
C PRO A 41 13.62 -27.98 7.45
N ILE A 42 12.87 -28.43 8.46
CA ILE A 42 11.42 -28.20 8.59
C ILE A 42 11.18 -26.73 8.92
N TRP A 43 11.87 -26.19 9.93
CA TRP A 43 11.73 -24.79 10.30
C TRP A 43 12.17 -23.85 9.16
N LEU A 44 13.21 -24.22 8.42
CA LEU A 44 13.64 -23.47 7.24
C LEU A 44 12.56 -23.47 6.16
N ALA A 45 11.98 -24.62 5.84
CA ALA A 45 10.91 -24.73 4.84
C ALA A 45 9.67 -23.90 5.23
N ALA A 46 9.27 -23.92 6.51
CA ALA A 46 8.16 -23.10 7.00
C ALA A 46 8.42 -21.60 6.79
N LYS A 47 9.62 -21.10 7.09
CA LYS A 47 10.02 -19.71 6.81
C LYS A 47 10.04 -19.39 5.32
N MET A 48 10.50 -20.32 4.47
CA MET A 48 10.49 -20.11 3.01
C MET A 48 9.07 -19.97 2.46
N TRP A 49 8.14 -20.80 2.93
CA TRP A 49 6.73 -20.69 2.54
C TRP A 49 6.07 -19.41 3.06
N PHE A 50 6.36 -19.02 4.31
CA PHE A 50 5.91 -17.74 4.85
C PHE A 50 6.40 -16.56 4.02
N ASN A 51 7.70 -16.50 3.73
CA ASN A 51 8.30 -15.44 2.90
C ASN A 51 7.75 -15.46 1.47
N ASN A 52 7.47 -16.64 0.90
CA ASN A 52 6.87 -16.72 -0.42
C ASN A 52 5.46 -16.12 -0.45
N ALA A 53 4.63 -16.43 0.55
CA ALA A 53 3.28 -15.84 0.66
C ALA A 53 3.34 -14.31 0.84
N GLU A 54 4.24 -13.83 1.72
CA GLU A 54 4.45 -12.39 1.93
C GLU A 54 4.89 -11.69 0.64
N ALA A 55 5.86 -12.24 -0.09
CA ALA A 55 6.37 -11.67 -1.33
C ALA A 55 5.27 -11.51 -2.39
N ILE A 56 4.29 -12.42 -2.43
CA ILE A 56 3.18 -12.37 -3.39
C ILE A 56 2.17 -11.29 -3.01
N ILE A 57 1.86 -11.13 -1.72
CA ILE A 57 1.01 -10.04 -1.23
C ILE A 57 1.69 -8.69 -1.45
N HIS A 58 2.98 -8.59 -1.13
CA HIS A 58 3.76 -7.39 -1.37
C HIS A 58 3.78 -7.03 -2.87
N LYS A 59 4.07 -7.98 -3.75
CA LYS A 59 4.10 -7.73 -5.20
C LYS A 59 2.72 -7.34 -5.73
N SER A 60 1.68 -8.03 -5.30
CA SER A 60 0.32 -7.84 -5.82
C SER A 60 -0.33 -6.60 -5.20
N SER A 61 -0.70 -6.67 -3.92
CA SER A 61 -1.53 -5.64 -3.30
C SER A 61 -0.73 -4.38 -2.97
N VAL A 62 0.49 -4.49 -2.43
CA VAL A 62 1.26 -3.31 -2.01
C VAL A 62 1.88 -2.60 -3.21
N LEU A 63 2.69 -3.30 -4.02
CA LEU A 63 3.38 -2.68 -5.15
C LEU A 63 2.42 -2.36 -6.29
N ILE A 64 1.77 -3.37 -6.88
CA ILE A 64 0.92 -3.14 -8.07
C ILE A 64 -0.35 -2.37 -7.70
N GLY A 65 -1.06 -2.80 -6.65
CA GLY A 65 -2.31 -2.16 -6.23
C GLY A 65 -2.10 -0.77 -5.65
N ASN A 66 -1.49 -0.69 -4.46
CA ASN A 66 -1.45 0.52 -3.65
C ASN A 66 -0.46 1.59 -4.16
N SER A 67 0.52 1.21 -5.00
CA SER A 67 1.45 2.19 -5.59
C SER A 67 1.12 2.44 -7.05
N HIS A 68 1.22 1.45 -7.93
CA HIS A 68 1.08 1.70 -9.37
C HIS A 68 -0.36 2.06 -9.77
N MET A 69 -1.33 1.17 -9.53
CA MET A 69 -2.71 1.35 -9.99
C MET A 69 -3.41 2.52 -9.30
N LEU A 70 -3.24 2.64 -7.97
CA LEU A 70 -3.77 3.77 -7.22
C LEU A 70 -3.22 5.10 -7.74
N LEU A 71 -1.89 5.24 -7.88
CA LEU A 71 -1.31 6.50 -8.33
C LEU A 71 -1.68 6.83 -9.79
N GLU A 72 -1.85 5.83 -10.66
CA GLU A 72 -2.29 6.09 -12.04
C GLU A 72 -3.73 6.57 -12.10
N SER A 73 -4.60 6.05 -11.22
CA SER A 73 -5.98 6.54 -11.09
C SER A 73 -6.02 8.01 -10.62
N ILE A 74 -5.14 8.37 -9.67
CA ILE A 74 -4.94 9.75 -9.21
C ILE A 74 -4.39 10.62 -10.33
N ALA A 75 -3.34 10.17 -11.04
CA ALA A 75 -2.73 10.91 -12.13
C ALA A 75 -3.72 11.18 -13.27
N THR A 76 -4.50 10.17 -13.64
CA THR A 76 -5.52 10.27 -14.70
C THR A 76 -6.60 11.28 -14.33
N SER A 77 -7.11 11.23 -13.09
CA SER A 77 -8.13 12.19 -12.62
C SER A 77 -7.58 13.62 -12.50
N VAL A 78 -6.33 13.80 -12.07
CA VAL A 78 -5.67 15.12 -12.07
C VAL A 78 -5.62 15.71 -13.48
N HIS A 79 -5.20 14.92 -14.47
CA HIS A 79 -5.14 15.38 -15.87
C HIS A 79 -6.50 15.68 -16.49
N ARG A 80 -7.59 15.06 -15.99
CA ARG A 80 -8.95 15.23 -16.51
C ARG A 80 -9.71 16.38 -15.86
N GLN A 81 -9.47 16.62 -14.57
CA GLN A 81 -10.29 17.54 -13.76
C GLN A 81 -9.59 18.85 -13.42
N LEU A 82 -8.26 18.89 -13.41
CA LEU A 82 -7.51 20.09 -13.04
C LEU A 82 -6.80 20.68 -14.26
N SER A 83 -6.98 21.99 -14.47
CA SER A 83 -6.29 22.77 -15.50
C SER A 83 -4.78 22.82 -15.21
N PRO A 84 -3.89 22.82 -16.23
CA PRO A 84 -2.44 23.01 -16.02
C PRO A 84 -2.06 24.33 -15.31
N SER A 85 -2.96 25.32 -15.32
CA SER A 85 -2.79 26.58 -14.59
C SER A 85 -3.24 26.51 -13.14
N HIS A 86 -3.97 25.46 -12.75
CA HIS A 86 -4.54 25.29 -11.43
C HIS A 86 -3.44 25.07 -10.37
N PRO A 87 -3.51 25.70 -9.19
CA PRO A 87 -2.46 25.59 -8.17
C PRO A 87 -2.24 24.15 -7.69
N VAL A 88 -3.32 23.38 -7.49
CA VAL A 88 -3.24 21.96 -7.09
C VAL A 88 -2.56 21.11 -8.18
N TYR A 89 -2.85 21.36 -9.47
CA TYR A 89 -2.18 20.66 -10.57
C TYR A 89 -0.68 20.91 -10.54
N ARG A 90 -0.26 22.18 -10.42
CA ARG A 90 1.15 22.57 -10.38
C ARG A 90 1.90 21.98 -9.19
N LEU A 91 1.20 21.83 -8.05
CA LEU A 91 1.77 21.23 -6.85
C LEU A 91 2.01 19.73 -7.02
N ILE A 92 1.04 18.99 -7.55
CA ILE A 92 1.09 17.51 -7.59
C ILE A 92 1.81 16.95 -8.83
N ILE A 93 1.83 17.67 -9.95
CA ILE A 93 2.26 17.12 -11.25
C ILE A 93 3.67 16.53 -11.22
N PHE A 94 4.60 17.11 -10.47
CA PHE A 94 5.96 16.58 -10.37
C PHE A 94 6.05 15.22 -9.68
N SER A 95 5.11 14.91 -8.79
CA SER A 95 5.01 13.63 -8.11
C SER A 95 4.39 12.53 -8.97
N ILE A 96 3.59 12.90 -9.99
CA ILE A 96 2.78 11.96 -10.78
C ILE A 96 3.17 11.88 -12.26
N LYS A 97 4.03 12.77 -12.77
CA LYS A 97 4.32 12.93 -14.21
C LYS A 97 4.72 11.65 -14.94
N ASP A 98 5.41 10.74 -14.25
CA ASP A 98 5.96 9.52 -14.86
C ASP A 98 5.11 8.28 -14.56
N VAL A 99 4.03 8.40 -13.78
CA VAL A 99 3.20 7.27 -13.33
C VAL A 99 2.48 6.58 -14.50
N ILE A 100 1.85 7.34 -15.40
CA ILE A 100 1.14 6.74 -16.55
C ILE A 100 2.15 6.08 -17.52
N PRO A 101 3.25 6.74 -17.93
CA PRO A 101 4.27 6.09 -18.77
C PRO A 101 4.88 4.83 -18.15
N ILE A 102 5.25 4.86 -16.86
CA ILE A 102 5.88 3.70 -16.21
C ILE A 102 4.90 2.54 -16.07
N ASN A 103 3.63 2.80 -15.77
CA ASN A 103 2.64 1.73 -15.67
C ASN A 103 2.38 1.06 -17.01
N ASN A 104 2.29 1.83 -18.10
CA ASN A 104 2.20 1.26 -19.44
C ASN A 104 3.45 0.44 -19.83
N PHE A 105 4.64 0.88 -19.41
CA PHE A 105 5.90 0.19 -19.68
C PHE A 105 6.07 -1.08 -18.83
N GLU A 106 5.70 -1.06 -17.55
CA GLU A 106 5.97 -2.16 -16.60
C GLU A 106 4.75 -3.05 -16.36
N ILE A 107 3.60 -2.48 -16.02
CA ILE A 107 2.43 -3.26 -15.54
C ILE A 107 1.80 -4.07 -16.66
N VAL A 108 1.72 -3.51 -17.88
CA VAL A 108 1.14 -4.22 -19.03
C VAL A 108 1.96 -5.46 -19.39
N PRO A 109 3.28 -5.42 -19.61
CA PRO A 109 4.07 -6.64 -19.88
C PRO A 109 4.13 -7.61 -18.70
N LEU A 110 4.03 -7.09 -17.47
CA LEU A 110 4.10 -7.90 -16.26
C LEU A 110 2.85 -8.76 -16.05
N THR A 111 1.68 -8.28 -16.49
CA THR A 111 0.37 -8.94 -16.29
C THR A 111 -0.18 -9.67 -17.52
N LYS A 112 0.29 -9.36 -18.73
CA LYS A 112 -0.27 -9.90 -19.99
C LYS A 112 0.19 -11.33 -20.28
N GLY A 113 -0.76 -12.26 -20.49
CA GLY A 113 -0.52 -13.63 -20.98
C GLY A 113 0.50 -14.38 -20.11
N GLU A 114 1.51 -14.98 -20.74
CA GLU A 114 2.66 -15.60 -20.05
C GLU A 114 3.74 -14.57 -19.65
N GLY A 115 3.29 -13.40 -19.19
CA GLY A 115 4.13 -12.29 -18.74
C GLY A 115 4.98 -12.63 -17.51
N PHE A 116 5.66 -11.62 -16.95
CA PHE A 116 6.62 -11.87 -15.87
C PHE A 116 5.97 -12.46 -14.61
N LEU A 117 4.77 -11.99 -14.22
CA LEU A 117 4.06 -12.57 -13.07
C LEU A 117 3.70 -14.03 -13.28
N HIS A 118 3.29 -14.40 -14.50
CA HIS A 118 2.96 -15.79 -14.82
C HIS A 118 4.17 -16.72 -14.62
N ARG A 119 5.37 -16.26 -14.99
CA ARG A 119 6.59 -17.06 -14.98
C ARG A 119 7.33 -17.07 -13.64
N THR A 120 7.09 -16.09 -12.78
CA THR A 120 7.91 -15.88 -11.55
C THR A 120 7.13 -15.95 -10.25
N THR A 121 5.80 -16.10 -10.33
CA THR A 121 4.95 -16.27 -9.15
C THR A 121 4.20 -17.60 -9.25
N ASN A 122 3.93 -18.21 -8.10
CA ASN A 122 3.17 -19.47 -8.01
C ASN A 122 1.64 -19.28 -8.19
N VAL A 123 1.15 -18.04 -8.23
CA VAL A 123 -0.27 -17.70 -8.47
C VAL A 123 -0.52 -17.13 -9.86
N GLY A 124 0.55 -16.86 -10.61
CA GLY A 124 0.51 -16.25 -11.93
C GLY A 124 -0.09 -14.83 -11.94
N ALA A 125 -0.18 -14.24 -13.14
CA ALA A 125 -0.75 -12.90 -13.30
C ALA A 125 -2.20 -12.79 -12.82
N GLU A 126 -3.05 -13.77 -13.17
CA GLU A 126 -4.46 -13.78 -12.77
C GLU A 126 -4.63 -13.83 -11.25
N GLY A 127 -3.87 -14.69 -10.57
CA GLY A 127 -3.92 -14.80 -9.10
C GLY A 127 -3.45 -13.52 -8.41
N CYS A 128 -2.37 -12.90 -8.91
CA CYS A 128 -1.94 -11.59 -8.43
C CYS A 128 -3.04 -10.53 -8.59
N MET A 129 -3.72 -10.48 -9.75
CA MET A 129 -4.80 -9.51 -9.98
C MET A 129 -6.01 -9.73 -9.08
N LYS A 130 -6.35 -10.99 -8.75
CA LYS A 130 -7.38 -11.28 -7.73
C LYS A 130 -6.98 -10.82 -6.33
N LEU A 131 -5.69 -10.85 -5.99
CA LEU A 131 -5.18 -10.31 -4.72
C LEU A 131 -5.21 -8.77 -4.70
N VAL A 132 -4.93 -8.12 -5.84
CA VAL A 132 -5.12 -6.68 -6.00
C VAL A 132 -6.59 -6.31 -5.76
N GLU A 133 -7.53 -6.99 -6.41
CA GLU A 133 -8.97 -6.76 -6.26
C GLU A 133 -9.42 -6.89 -4.80
N ARG A 134 -9.02 -7.97 -4.12
CA ARG A 134 -9.35 -8.19 -2.70
C ARG A 134 -8.74 -7.13 -1.78
N GLY A 135 -7.47 -6.77 -2.02
CA GLY A 135 -6.81 -5.70 -1.27
C GLY A 135 -7.50 -4.36 -1.46
N TRP A 136 -7.88 -4.03 -2.70
CA TRP A 136 -8.62 -2.82 -3.04
C TRP A 136 -9.99 -2.77 -2.37
N ALA A 137 -10.67 -3.92 -2.27
CA ALA A 137 -11.94 -4.02 -1.56
C ALA A 137 -11.84 -3.70 -0.05
N GLU A 138 -10.66 -3.77 0.56
CA GLU A 138 -10.45 -3.43 1.97
C GLU A 138 -9.77 -2.06 2.16
N TRP A 139 -9.10 -1.56 1.12
CA TRP A 139 -8.29 -0.35 1.17
C TRP A 139 -9.13 0.92 1.42
N ARG A 140 -8.62 1.81 2.27
CA ARG A 140 -9.24 3.10 2.62
C ARG A 140 -8.23 4.23 2.63
N MET A 141 -8.64 5.40 2.14
CA MET A 141 -7.77 6.58 2.09
C MET A 141 -7.40 7.10 3.48
N ASP A 142 -8.37 7.14 4.39
CA ASP A 142 -8.18 7.68 5.75
C ASP A 142 -7.42 6.74 6.71
N VAL A 143 -7.18 5.49 6.28
CA VAL A 143 -6.40 4.50 7.03
C VAL A 143 -5.12 4.18 6.29
N ASN A 144 -5.20 3.53 5.12
CA ASN A 144 -4.03 3.04 4.38
C ASN A 144 -3.33 4.14 3.59
N GLY A 145 -4.08 5.13 3.11
CA GLY A 145 -3.54 6.31 2.43
C GLY A 145 -2.97 7.38 3.37
N TRP A 146 -3.16 7.22 4.69
CA TRP A 146 -2.73 8.17 5.71
C TRP A 146 -1.77 7.51 6.70
N LEU A 147 -0.47 7.73 6.51
CA LEU A 147 0.59 7.02 7.25
C LEU A 147 0.40 6.99 8.77
N PRO A 148 0.05 8.10 9.46
CA PRO A 148 -0.21 8.05 10.91
C PRO A 148 -1.34 7.07 11.27
N SER A 149 -2.46 7.09 10.53
CA SER A 149 -3.59 6.18 10.76
C SER A 149 -3.22 4.74 10.45
N ASP A 150 -2.43 4.49 9.40
CA ASP A 150 -1.95 3.14 9.08
C ASP A 150 -1.11 2.56 10.24
N LEU A 151 -0.14 3.32 10.74
CA LEU A 151 0.72 2.92 11.86
C LEU A 151 -0.07 2.68 13.15
N GLU A 152 -1.07 3.52 13.41
CA GLU A 152 -1.97 3.39 14.56
C GLU A 152 -2.86 2.15 14.44
N SER A 153 -3.50 1.94 13.27
CA SER A 153 -4.39 0.80 13.04
C SER A 153 -3.69 -0.56 13.23
N ARG A 154 -2.39 -0.61 12.95
CA ARG A 154 -1.53 -1.80 13.15
C ARG A 154 -0.91 -1.87 14.55
N ASN A 155 -1.11 -0.86 15.39
CA ASN A 155 -0.54 -0.72 16.74
C ASN A 155 1.01 -0.78 16.78
N VAL A 156 1.67 -0.27 15.75
CA VAL A 156 3.15 -0.34 15.61
C VAL A 156 3.87 0.99 15.92
N GLN A 157 3.12 2.01 16.32
CA GLN A 157 3.63 3.35 16.64
C GLN A 157 4.46 3.43 17.93
N ARG A 158 4.26 2.49 18.87
CA ARG A 158 4.90 2.50 20.18
C ARG A 158 6.38 2.14 20.11
N THR A 159 7.25 3.15 20.23
CA THR A 159 8.71 3.01 20.23
C THR A 159 9.25 2.32 21.49
N ASP A 160 8.50 2.37 22.60
CA ASP A 160 8.86 1.67 23.84
C ASP A 160 8.63 0.15 23.76
N ILE A 161 7.66 -0.29 22.94
CA ILE A 161 7.37 -1.70 22.67
C ILE A 161 8.18 -2.20 21.47
N LEU A 162 8.11 -1.51 20.34
CA LEU A 162 8.81 -1.83 19.09
C LEU A 162 9.86 -0.75 18.79
N PRO A 163 11.06 -0.84 19.41
CA PRO A 163 12.05 0.22 19.36
C PRO A 163 12.80 0.32 18.03
N ILE A 164 12.92 -0.77 17.28
CA ILE A 164 13.62 -0.78 15.99
C ILE A 164 12.58 -0.98 14.89
N TYR A 165 12.14 0.11 14.28
CA TYR A 165 11.29 0.08 13.10
C TYR A 165 11.60 1.24 12.14
N PRO A 166 12.70 1.14 11.37
CA PRO A 166 13.21 2.25 10.57
C PRO A 166 12.20 2.84 9.60
N TYR A 167 11.38 1.99 8.95
CA TYR A 167 10.30 2.47 8.08
C TYR A 167 9.38 3.46 8.79
N ARG A 168 8.90 3.15 10.01
CA ARG A 168 8.04 4.06 10.79
C ARG A 168 8.79 5.36 11.10
N ASP A 169 10.01 5.23 11.61
CA ASP A 169 10.77 6.34 12.16
C ASP A 169 11.17 7.34 11.06
N ASP A 170 11.52 6.86 9.86
CA ASP A 170 11.89 7.70 8.73
C ASP A 170 10.65 8.24 7.99
N SER A 171 9.65 7.38 7.75
CA SER A 171 8.46 7.77 6.97
C SER A 171 7.63 8.82 7.68
N ILE A 172 7.56 8.82 9.01
CA ILE A 172 6.80 9.84 9.75
C ILE A 172 7.45 11.23 9.63
N LEU A 173 8.78 11.30 9.60
CA LEU A 173 9.51 12.55 9.39
C LEU A 173 9.23 13.11 7.99
N LEU A 174 9.31 12.26 6.97
CA LEU A 174 9.00 12.64 5.60
C LEU A 174 7.54 13.05 5.46
N PHE A 175 6.62 12.29 6.03
CA PHE A 175 5.19 12.58 6.01
C PHE A 175 4.91 13.97 6.60
N ASN A 176 5.45 14.27 7.79
CA ASN A 176 5.24 15.57 8.43
C ASN A 176 5.81 16.72 7.58
N ALA A 177 6.99 16.52 6.99
CA ALA A 177 7.61 17.53 6.12
C ALA A 177 6.78 17.80 4.86
N PHE A 178 6.32 16.74 4.18
CA PHE A 178 5.46 16.88 2.99
C PHE A 178 4.09 17.45 3.34
N HIS A 179 3.49 17.01 4.44
CA HIS A 179 2.20 17.50 4.91
C HIS A 179 2.25 19.00 5.18
N GLU A 180 3.25 19.48 5.95
CA GLU A 180 3.36 20.91 6.24
C GLU A 180 3.66 21.72 4.97
N TYR A 181 4.55 21.24 4.11
CA TYR A 181 4.83 21.88 2.82
C TYR A 181 3.58 22.04 1.95
N VAL A 182 2.82 20.95 1.74
CA VAL A 182 1.59 20.96 0.93
C VAL A 182 0.55 21.90 1.55
N LYS A 183 0.37 21.81 2.87
CA LYS A 183 -0.55 22.67 3.62
C LYS A 183 -0.20 24.15 3.48
N GLU A 184 1.06 24.53 3.70
CA GLU A 184 1.52 25.91 3.56
C GLU A 184 1.29 26.47 2.16
N VAL A 185 1.60 25.69 1.12
CA VAL A 185 1.35 26.09 -0.27
C VAL A 185 -0.15 26.28 -0.52
N LEU A 186 -1.00 25.35 -0.09
CA LEU A 186 -2.45 25.43 -0.32
C LEU A 186 -3.09 26.60 0.43
N MET A 187 -2.62 26.95 1.63
CA MET A 187 -3.12 28.11 2.39
C MET A 187 -2.88 29.46 1.68
N ILE A 188 -1.96 29.53 0.71
CA ILE A 188 -1.77 30.74 -0.12
C ILE A 188 -2.96 30.94 -1.07
N TYR A 189 -3.54 29.84 -1.55
CA TYR A 189 -4.59 29.85 -2.59
C TYR A 189 -6.00 29.71 -2.00
N TYR A 190 -6.16 28.95 -0.92
CA TYR A 190 -7.45 28.54 -0.39
C TYR A 190 -7.73 29.09 1.01
N ASP A 191 -8.95 29.61 1.16
CA ASP A 191 -9.69 29.65 2.40
C ASP A 191 -10.85 28.63 2.32
N GLU A 192 -11.59 28.42 3.42
CA GLU A 192 -12.68 27.43 3.45
C GLU A 192 -13.78 27.68 2.42
N ASN A 193 -14.05 28.94 2.07
CA ASN A 193 -15.11 29.27 1.11
C ASN A 193 -14.63 29.01 -0.32
N LYS A 194 -13.41 29.44 -0.65
CA LYS A 194 -12.80 29.20 -1.97
C LYS A 194 -12.71 27.72 -2.32
N LEU A 195 -12.41 26.85 -1.36
CA LEU A 195 -12.31 25.41 -1.61
C LEU A 195 -13.66 24.79 -2.00
N LYS A 196 -14.76 25.28 -1.39
CA LYS A 196 -16.12 24.81 -1.69
C LYS A 196 -16.58 25.27 -3.08
N ASP A 197 -16.15 26.46 -3.49
CA ASP A 197 -16.52 27.06 -4.77
C ASP A 197 -15.63 26.59 -5.95
N ASP A 198 -14.51 25.90 -5.66
CA ASP A 198 -13.58 25.40 -6.66
C ASP A 198 -14.10 24.11 -7.34
N TRP A 199 -14.86 24.29 -8.42
CA TRP A 199 -15.46 23.19 -9.16
C TRP A 199 -14.44 22.17 -9.73
N GLU A 200 -13.19 22.58 -10.01
CA GLU A 200 -12.16 21.66 -10.53
C GLU A 200 -11.77 20.66 -9.43
N VAL A 201 -11.45 21.15 -8.23
CA VAL A 201 -11.14 20.31 -7.06
C VAL A 201 -12.33 19.46 -6.64
N GLN A 202 -13.54 20.04 -6.65
CA GLN A 202 -14.77 19.31 -6.31
C GLN A 202 -15.06 18.17 -7.30
N ASN A 203 -14.85 18.40 -8.61
CA ASN A 203 -15.01 17.35 -9.61
C ASN A 203 -13.90 16.31 -9.55
N TRP A 204 -12.68 16.72 -9.22
CA TRP A 204 -11.57 15.80 -8.95
C TRP A 204 -11.89 14.83 -7.81
N GLY A 205 -12.36 15.33 -6.65
CA GLY A 205 -12.80 14.49 -5.54
C GLY A 205 -13.95 13.54 -5.90
N LYS A 206 -14.93 14.01 -6.69
CA LYS A 206 -16.03 13.17 -7.20
C LYS A 206 -15.55 12.06 -8.13
N GLU A 207 -14.61 12.32 -9.04
CA GLU A 207 -14.07 11.29 -9.93
C GLU A 207 -13.28 10.23 -9.16
N LEU A 208 -12.53 10.62 -8.13
CA LEU A 208 -11.79 9.69 -7.27
C LEU A 208 -12.72 8.75 -6.49
N THR A 209 -13.88 9.23 -6.05
CA THR A 209 -14.84 8.42 -5.27
C THR A 209 -15.85 7.65 -6.13
N CYS A 210 -16.01 8.01 -7.41
CA CYS A 210 -16.99 7.41 -8.30
C CYS A 210 -16.71 5.92 -8.56
N SER A 211 -17.76 5.10 -8.64
CA SER A 211 -17.70 3.67 -8.93
C SER A 211 -17.19 3.34 -10.34
N THR A 212 -17.37 4.25 -11.29
CA THR A 212 -16.79 4.15 -12.64
C THR A 212 -15.44 4.86 -12.75
N GLY A 213 -14.99 5.51 -11.67
CA GLY A 213 -13.68 6.13 -11.53
C GLY A 213 -12.79 5.27 -10.64
N SER A 214 -12.13 5.90 -9.67
CA SER A 214 -11.13 5.20 -8.84
C SER A 214 -11.76 4.41 -7.69
N SER A 215 -13.03 4.65 -7.33
CA SER A 215 -13.73 4.00 -6.20
C SER A 215 -12.99 4.10 -4.86
N ILE A 216 -12.24 5.18 -4.65
CA ILE A 216 -11.47 5.43 -3.43
C ILE A 216 -12.43 5.60 -2.26
N LYS A 217 -12.30 4.73 -1.25
CA LYS A 217 -13.12 4.77 -0.04
C LYS A 217 -12.63 5.86 0.90
N VAL A 218 -13.58 6.62 1.45
CA VAL A 218 -13.33 7.64 2.47
C VAL A 218 -12.37 8.73 1.97
N PHE A 219 -12.63 9.24 0.76
CA PHE A 219 -12.01 10.48 0.29
C PHE A 219 -12.87 11.67 0.75
N PRO A 220 -12.29 12.74 1.31
CA PRO A 220 -13.05 13.94 1.64
C PRO A 220 -13.55 14.58 0.32
N VAL A 221 -14.87 14.63 0.16
CA VAL A 221 -15.57 15.30 -0.94
C VAL A 221 -16.21 16.56 -0.40
#